data_AF-Q1KSH8-F1
#
_entry.id   AF-Q1KSH8-F1
#
_cell.length_a   1.000
_cell.length_b   1.000
_cell.length_c   1.000
_cell.angle_alpha   90.00
_cell.angle_beta   90.00
_cell.angle_gamma   90.00
#
_symmetry.space_group_name_H-M   'P 1'
#
loop_
_entity.id
_entity.type
_entity.pdbx_description
1 polymer ?
#
loop_
_entity_poly.entity_id
_entity_poly.type
_entity_poly.pdbx_seq_one_letter_code
_entity_poly.pdbx_strand_id
1 'polypeptide(L)'
;TTSYIGRVEQLMLYRSDVQKEEDWLKPNAVLGAFEARAAKKSVACAQNLSKFTNPEEGFQELSVDLVEAAVAHCQLIVVSKFIEKLQKDIPGKGVKHQLELLCSIYALSLLHKHLGDFLSTGCITPTQGSLANDMLRSLYSQLRPNAIGLVDAFNYTDHYLGSVLGRYDGDV
;
A
#
# COMPACT_ATOMS: atom_id res chain seq x y z
N THR A 1 11.86 -6.21 -9.06
CA THR A 1 11.27 -5.59 -7.85
C THR A 1 12.13 -4.47 -7.29
N THR A 2 13.46 -4.49 -7.47
CA THR A 2 14.36 -3.38 -7.10
C THR A 2 14.59 -2.36 -8.22
N SER A 3 13.93 -2.47 -9.37
CA SER A 3 14.13 -1.60 -10.54
C SER A 3 13.89 -0.12 -10.24
N TYR A 4 12.99 0.20 -9.30
CA TYR A 4 12.74 1.58 -8.88
C TYR A 4 13.97 2.23 -8.22
N ILE A 5 14.86 1.44 -7.60
CA ILE A 5 16.12 1.92 -7.02
C ILE A 5 17.05 2.47 -8.11
N GLY A 6 16.96 2.00 -9.35
CA GLY A 6 17.69 2.59 -10.48
C GLY A 6 17.32 4.05 -10.76
N ARG A 7 16.19 4.54 -10.22
CA ARG A 7 15.73 5.93 -10.31
C ARG A 7 15.80 6.63 -8.94
N VAL A 8 16.64 6.16 -8.02
CA VAL A 8 16.70 6.67 -6.64
C VAL A 8 16.90 8.18 -6.58
N GLU A 9 17.76 8.75 -7.42
CA GLU A 9 18.01 10.21 -7.44
C GLU A 9 16.73 11.02 -7.73
N GLN A 10 15.92 10.56 -8.69
CA GLN A 10 14.63 11.16 -9.01
C GLN A 10 13.64 10.98 -7.85
N LEU A 11 13.61 9.78 -7.26
CA LEU A 11 12.73 9.45 -6.14
C LEU A 11 13.07 10.23 -4.88
N MET A 12 14.34 10.57 -4.63
CA MET A 12 14.75 11.42 -3.51
C MET A 12 14.16 12.84 -3.64
N LEU A 13 13.97 13.32 -4.86
CA LEU A 13 13.35 14.62 -5.16
C LEU A 13 11.84 14.55 -5.35
N TYR A 14 11.26 13.34 -5.37
CA TYR A 14 9.84 13.14 -5.62
C TYR A 14 8.97 13.88 -4.60
N ARG A 15 7.99 14.59 -5.13
CA ARG A 15 6.84 15.19 -4.46
C ARG A 15 5.60 14.78 -5.23
N SER A 16 4.58 14.32 -4.53
CA SER A 16 3.30 13.98 -5.16
C SER A 16 2.64 15.22 -5.77
N ASP A 17 2.04 15.04 -6.94
CA ASP A 17 1.26 16.03 -7.69
C ASP A 17 -0.25 15.95 -7.40
N VAL A 18 -0.67 15.14 -6.43
CA VAL A 18 -2.07 15.00 -6.02
C VAL A 18 -2.64 16.34 -5.57
N GLN A 19 -3.79 16.72 -6.14
CA GLN A 19 -4.51 17.95 -5.81
C GLN A 19 -5.92 17.69 -5.31
N LYS A 20 -6.51 16.55 -5.67
CA LYS A 20 -7.86 16.12 -5.25
C LYS A 20 -7.90 14.63 -4.95
N GLU A 21 -8.97 14.18 -4.30
CA GLU A 21 -9.08 12.81 -3.79
C GLU A 21 -9.02 11.75 -4.90
N GLU A 22 -9.59 11.99 -6.08
CA GLU A 22 -9.61 11.02 -7.17
C GLU A 22 -8.24 10.82 -7.82
N ASP A 23 -7.29 11.74 -7.60
CA ASP A 23 -5.93 11.58 -8.09
C ASP A 23 -5.25 10.36 -7.43
N TRP A 24 -5.67 9.98 -6.21
CA TRP A 24 -5.18 8.79 -5.53
C TRP A 24 -5.61 7.47 -6.20
N LEU A 25 -6.59 7.50 -7.12
CA LEU A 25 -6.97 6.32 -7.90
C LEU A 25 -6.03 6.09 -9.09
N LYS A 26 -5.17 7.06 -9.42
CA LYS A 26 -4.22 6.94 -10.51
C LYS A 26 -3.05 6.03 -10.09
N PRO A 27 -2.78 4.94 -10.83
CA PRO A 27 -1.73 3.99 -10.44
C PRO A 27 -0.34 4.62 -10.29
N ASN A 28 0.01 5.60 -11.12
CA ASN A 28 1.28 6.30 -11.07
C ASN A 28 1.43 7.17 -9.81
N ALA A 29 0.37 7.81 -9.32
CA ALA A 29 0.41 8.60 -8.08
C ALA A 29 0.69 7.71 -6.86
N VAL A 30 -0.02 6.57 -6.78
CA VAL A 30 0.19 5.56 -5.73
C VAL A 30 1.59 4.97 -5.81
N LEU A 31 2.00 4.49 -6.98
CA LEU A 31 3.32 3.88 -7.16
C LEU A 31 4.44 4.88 -6.85
N GLY A 32 4.36 6.11 -7.36
CA GLY A 32 5.36 7.14 -7.09
C GLY A 32 5.53 7.43 -5.60
N ALA A 33 4.42 7.52 -4.85
CA ALA A 33 4.46 7.73 -3.40
C ALA A 33 5.10 6.54 -2.66
N PHE A 34 4.75 5.30 -3.01
CA PHE A 34 5.29 4.09 -2.35
C PHE A 34 6.75 3.82 -2.73
N GLU A 35 7.14 4.02 -4.00
CA GLU A 35 8.52 3.93 -4.46
C GLU A 35 9.39 4.97 -3.75
N ALA A 36 8.93 6.22 -3.66
CA ALA A 36 9.66 7.28 -2.99
C ALA A 36 9.78 7.04 -1.48
N ARG A 37 8.71 6.58 -0.81
CA ARG A 37 8.77 6.19 0.62
C ARG A 37 9.81 5.11 0.85
N ALA A 38 9.75 4.01 0.10
CA ALA A 38 10.67 2.89 0.27
C ALA A 38 12.12 3.30 -0.04
N ALA A 39 12.35 4.01 -1.16
CA ALA A 39 13.67 4.50 -1.54
C ALA A 39 14.28 5.41 -0.47
N LYS A 40 13.53 6.43 -0.02
CA LYS A 40 14.01 7.40 0.96
C LYS A 40 14.31 6.75 2.31
N LYS A 41 13.47 5.82 2.79
CA LYS A 41 13.77 5.05 4.02
C LYS A 41 15.03 4.20 3.87
N SER A 42 15.20 3.48 2.76
CA SER A 42 16.41 2.69 2.52
C SER A 42 17.67 3.54 2.43
N VAL A 43 17.61 4.69 1.75
CA VAL A 43 18.74 5.64 1.65
C VAL A 43 19.06 6.24 3.02
N ALA A 44 18.05 6.61 3.82
CA ALA A 44 18.27 7.11 5.18
C ALA A 44 18.97 6.08 6.06
N CYS A 45 18.56 4.81 6.00
CA CYS A 45 19.23 3.72 6.71
C CYS A 45 20.69 3.57 6.27
N ALA A 46 20.95 3.57 4.95
CA ALA A 46 22.31 3.46 4.42
C ALA A 46 23.20 4.64 4.84
N GLN A 47 22.66 5.87 4.81
CA GLN A 47 23.37 7.06 5.27
C GLN A 47 23.66 7.01 6.77
N ASN A 48 22.72 6.56 7.59
CA ASN A 48 22.95 6.41 9.03
C ASN A 48 23.97 5.31 9.33
N LEU A 49 23.89 4.17 8.63
CA LEU A 49 24.83 3.07 8.77
C LEU A 49 26.27 3.50 8.45
N SER A 50 26.45 4.35 7.42
CA SER A 50 27.77 4.89 7.04
C SER A 50 28.43 5.78 8.09
N LYS A 51 27.71 6.21 9.13
CA LYS A 51 28.24 7.01 10.24
C LYS A 51 28.92 6.14 11.31
N PHE A 52 28.71 4.84 11.29
CA PHE A 52 29.33 3.91 12.23
C PHE A 52 30.67 3.42 11.69
N THR A 53 31.69 3.38 12.56
CA THR A 53 33.01 2.84 12.21
C THR A 53 32.97 1.33 12.02
N ASN A 54 32.16 0.63 12.82
CA ASN A 54 31.89 -0.80 12.67
C ASN A 54 30.50 -1.00 12.02
N PRO A 55 30.43 -1.53 10.79
CA PRO A 55 29.15 -1.76 10.11
C PRO A 55 28.21 -2.72 10.84
N GLU A 56 28.73 -3.75 11.51
CA GLU A 56 27.89 -4.74 12.21
C GLU A 56 27.20 -4.12 13.42
N GLU A 57 27.94 -3.31 14.18
CA GLU A 57 27.40 -2.55 15.31
C GLU A 57 26.33 -1.57 14.84
N GLY A 58 26.60 -0.80 13.78
CA GLY A 58 25.62 0.10 13.20
C GLY A 58 24.38 -0.62 12.68
N PHE A 59 24.52 -1.82 12.12
CA PHE A 59 23.39 -2.63 11.66
C PHE A 59 22.51 -3.10 12.84
N GLN A 60 23.14 -3.50 13.95
CA GLN A 60 22.44 -3.89 15.17
C GLN A 60 21.69 -2.69 15.80
N GLU A 61 22.36 -1.55 15.93
CA GLU A 61 21.78 -0.31 16.48
C GLU A 61 20.61 0.21 15.61
N LEU A 62 20.71 0.11 14.29
CA LEU A 62 19.68 0.56 13.34
C LEU A 62 18.67 -0.53 12.97
N SER A 63 18.65 -1.66 13.68
CA SER A 63 17.84 -2.83 13.31
C SER A 63 16.35 -2.52 13.14
N VAL A 64 15.79 -1.62 13.96
CA VAL A 64 14.39 -1.18 13.85
C VAL A 64 14.16 -0.41 12.54
N ASP A 65 14.99 0.58 12.24
CA ASP A 65 14.88 1.38 11.00
C ASP A 65 15.02 0.50 9.74
N LEU A 66 15.95 -0.46 9.80
CA LEU A 66 16.20 -1.42 8.72
C LEU A 66 14.97 -2.30 8.47
N VAL A 67 14.34 -2.81 9.54
CA VAL A 67 13.09 -3.60 9.43
C VAL A 67 11.98 -2.74 8.85
N GLU A 68 11.82 -1.49 9.29
CA GLU A 68 10.79 -0.61 8.74
C GLU A 68 11.01 -0.30 7.25
N ALA A 69 12.26 -0.07 6.83
CA ALA A 69 12.61 0.12 5.43
C ALA A 69 12.32 -1.13 4.60
N ALA A 70 12.63 -2.32 5.13
CA ALA A 70 12.30 -3.60 4.50
C ALA A 70 10.79 -3.80 4.38
N VAL A 71 10.01 -3.49 5.42
CA VAL A 71 8.55 -3.55 5.39
C VAL A 71 7.97 -2.60 4.34
N ALA A 72 8.47 -1.37 4.26
CA ALA A 72 8.05 -0.41 3.23
C ALA A 72 8.32 -0.94 1.80
N HIS A 73 9.47 -1.59 1.58
CA HIS A 73 9.78 -2.26 0.32
C HIS A 73 8.81 -3.41 0.01
N CYS A 74 8.55 -4.29 0.99
CA CYS A 74 7.59 -5.39 0.82
C CYS A 74 6.19 -4.90 0.49
N GLN A 75 5.71 -3.85 1.18
CA GLN A 75 4.42 -3.23 0.91
C GLN A 75 4.34 -2.66 -0.51
N LEU A 76 5.39 -1.97 -0.98
CA LEU A 76 5.50 -1.51 -2.36
C LEU A 76 5.37 -2.66 -3.36
N ILE A 77 6.02 -3.81 -3.11
CA ILE A 77 5.90 -4.99 -3.99
C ILE A 77 4.45 -5.44 -4.07
N VAL A 78 3.75 -5.58 -2.95
CA VAL A 78 2.36 -6.06 -2.95
C VAL A 78 1.45 -5.09 -3.71
N VAL A 79 1.58 -3.78 -3.45
CA VAL A 79 0.85 -2.73 -4.17
C VAL A 79 1.13 -2.79 -5.67
N SER A 80 2.40 -2.90 -6.06
CA SER A 80 2.78 -2.95 -7.48
C SER A 80 2.24 -4.19 -8.17
N LYS A 81 2.28 -5.36 -7.51
CA LYS A 81 1.74 -6.60 -8.07
C LYS A 81 0.23 -6.60 -8.17
N PHE A 82 -0.47 -5.96 -7.25
CA PHE A 82 -1.92 -5.78 -7.38
C PHE A 82 -2.24 -4.89 -8.59
N ILE A 83 -1.59 -3.74 -8.73
CA ILE A 83 -1.76 -2.84 -9.89
C ILE A 83 -1.42 -3.57 -11.20
N GLU A 84 -0.31 -4.31 -11.26
CA GLU A 84 0.08 -5.12 -12.43
C GLU A 84 -0.98 -6.18 -12.77
N LYS A 85 -1.56 -6.84 -11.76
CA LYS A 85 -2.63 -7.83 -11.96
C LYS A 85 -3.86 -7.20 -12.60
N LEU A 86 -4.21 -5.97 -12.25
CA LEU A 86 -5.34 -5.23 -12.83
C LEU A 86 -5.10 -4.80 -14.28
N GLN A 87 -3.86 -4.78 -14.77
CA GLN A 87 -3.57 -4.55 -16.19
C GLN A 87 -3.89 -5.76 -17.07
N LYS A 88 -4.07 -6.94 -16.48
CA LYS A 88 -4.46 -8.15 -17.22
C LYS A 88 -5.93 -8.12 -17.58
N ASP A 89 -6.29 -8.98 -18.54
CA ASP A 89 -7.69 -9.29 -18.78
C ASP A 89 -8.25 -10.10 -17.61
N ILE A 90 -9.41 -9.67 -17.10
CA ILE A 90 -10.11 -10.26 -15.96
C ILE A 90 -11.57 -10.41 -16.38
N PRO A 91 -12.03 -11.64 -16.69
CA PRO A 91 -13.38 -11.86 -17.16
C PRO A 91 -14.42 -11.67 -16.04
N GLY A 92 -15.66 -11.38 -16.44
CA GLY A 92 -16.79 -11.22 -15.54
C GLY A 92 -17.23 -9.76 -15.39
N LYS A 93 -18.54 -9.53 -15.53
CA LYS A 93 -19.13 -8.19 -15.43
C LYS A 93 -18.90 -7.62 -14.03
N GLY A 94 -18.21 -6.49 -13.94
CA GLY A 94 -17.96 -5.79 -12.67
C GLY A 94 -16.85 -6.38 -11.79
N VAL A 95 -16.32 -7.58 -12.10
CA VAL A 95 -15.28 -8.24 -11.30
C VAL A 95 -14.02 -7.38 -11.21
N LYS A 96 -13.51 -6.93 -12.37
CA LYS A 96 -12.32 -6.07 -12.44
C LYS A 96 -12.50 -4.78 -11.61
N HIS A 97 -13.68 -4.17 -11.68
CA HIS A 97 -13.98 -2.96 -10.93
C HIS A 97 -13.93 -3.19 -9.41
N GLN A 98 -14.49 -4.31 -8.91
CA GLN A 98 -14.37 -4.62 -7.47
C GLN A 98 -12.92 -4.87 -7.04
N LEU A 99 -12.10 -5.49 -7.90
CA LEU A 99 -10.67 -5.67 -7.63
C LEU A 99 -9.89 -4.34 -7.67
N GLU A 100 -10.28 -3.39 -8.53
CA GLU A 100 -9.72 -2.02 -8.55
C GLU A 100 -10.02 -1.27 -7.25
N LEU A 101 -11.25 -1.39 -6.73
CA LEU A 101 -11.63 -0.83 -5.42
C LEU A 101 -10.78 -1.45 -4.30
N LEU A 102 -10.66 -2.77 -4.25
CA LEU A 102 -9.83 -3.46 -3.25
C LEU A 102 -8.35 -3.08 -3.33
N CYS A 103 -7.80 -2.94 -4.54
CA CYS A 103 -6.42 -2.48 -4.75
C CYS A 103 -6.22 -1.06 -4.19
N SER A 104 -7.15 -0.15 -4.48
CA SER A 104 -7.10 1.23 -4.00
C SER A 104 -7.26 1.29 -2.48
N ILE A 105 -8.18 0.51 -1.91
CA ILE A 105 -8.36 0.38 -0.45
C ILE A 105 -7.08 -0.15 0.21
N TYR A 106 -6.46 -1.19 -0.34
CA TYR A 106 -5.23 -1.74 0.21
C TYR A 106 -4.10 -0.70 0.21
N ALA A 107 -3.87 -0.01 -0.91
CA ALA A 107 -2.83 1.01 -0.99
C ALA A 107 -3.11 2.20 -0.05
N LEU A 108 -4.32 2.75 -0.05
CA LEU A 108 -4.65 3.92 0.77
C LEU A 108 -4.75 3.60 2.26
N SER A 109 -5.17 2.39 2.63
CA SER A 109 -5.13 1.95 4.04
C SER A 109 -3.69 1.81 4.56
N LEU A 110 -2.75 1.34 3.72
CA LEU A 110 -1.33 1.35 4.06
C LEU A 110 -0.76 2.76 4.16
N LEU A 111 -1.15 3.66 3.25
CA LEU A 111 -0.76 5.07 3.30
C LEU A 111 -1.25 5.71 4.60
N HIS A 112 -2.52 5.51 4.96
CA HIS A 112 -3.09 5.98 6.22
C HIS A 112 -2.35 5.42 7.44
N LYS A 113 -2.16 4.10 7.49
CA LYS A 113 -1.50 3.41 8.61
C LYS A 113 -0.05 3.87 8.81
N HIS A 114 0.67 4.15 7.72
CA HIS A 114 2.07 4.55 7.74
C HIS A 114 2.26 6.02 7.36
N LEU A 115 1.26 6.87 7.61
CA LEU A 115 1.27 8.26 7.17
C LEU A 115 2.53 9.03 7.60
N GLY A 116 3.03 8.74 8.81
CA GLY A 116 4.27 9.32 9.32
C GLY A 116 5.48 9.10 8.42
N ASP A 117 5.60 7.94 7.76
CA ASP A 117 6.69 7.66 6.81
C ASP A 117 6.54 8.51 5.54
N PHE A 118 5.33 8.63 5.00
CA PHE A 118 5.09 9.38 3.77
C PHE A 118 5.30 10.89 3.99
N LEU A 119 4.97 11.39 5.18
CA LEU A 119 5.18 12.78 5.58
C LEU A 119 6.65 13.06 5.93
N SER A 120 7.32 12.19 6.69
CA SER A 120 8.72 12.40 7.11
C SER A 120 9.70 12.36 5.93
N THR A 121 9.39 11.54 4.93
CA THR A 121 10.10 11.51 3.64
C THR A 121 9.72 12.68 2.72
N GLY A 122 8.69 13.46 3.10
CA GLY A 122 8.11 14.55 2.33
C GLY A 122 7.57 14.12 0.97
N CYS A 123 7.30 12.83 0.75
CA CYS A 123 6.74 12.33 -0.51
C CYS A 123 5.36 12.92 -0.77
N ILE A 124 4.60 13.16 0.32
CA ILE A 124 3.29 13.78 0.30
C ILE A 124 3.21 14.88 1.36
N THR A 125 2.25 15.78 1.20
CA THR A 125 1.89 16.78 2.22
C THR A 125 0.79 16.28 3.15
N PRO A 126 0.59 16.90 4.33
CA PRO A 126 -0.54 16.59 5.21
C PRO A 126 -1.90 16.70 4.51
N THR A 127 -2.07 17.70 3.63
CA THR A 127 -3.28 17.88 2.82
C THR A 127 -3.51 16.70 1.88
N GLN A 128 -2.46 16.25 1.18
CA GLN A 128 -2.55 15.07 0.31
C GLN A 128 -2.86 13.79 1.10
N GLY A 129 -2.32 13.66 2.32
CA GLY A 129 -2.67 12.58 3.25
C GLY A 129 -4.14 12.64 3.69
N SER A 130 -4.70 13.83 3.90
CA SER A 130 -6.13 14.00 4.17
C SER A 130 -6.99 13.55 2.99
N LEU A 131 -6.64 13.98 1.77
CA LEU A 131 -7.32 13.57 0.54
C LEU A 131 -7.30 12.05 0.34
N ALA A 132 -6.21 11.37 0.73
CA ALA A 132 -6.15 9.91 0.71
C ALA A 132 -7.18 9.28 1.67
N ASN A 133 -7.38 9.90 2.84
CA ASN A 133 -8.36 9.43 3.83
C ASN A 133 -9.80 9.67 3.36
N ASP A 134 -10.07 10.80 2.71
CA ASP A 134 -11.37 11.11 2.09
C ASP A 134 -11.68 10.07 1.00
N MET A 135 -10.74 9.82 0.09
CA MET A 135 -10.89 8.81 -0.94
C MET A 135 -11.10 7.41 -0.34
N LEU A 136 -10.33 7.04 0.69
CA LEU A 136 -10.46 5.76 1.37
C LEU A 136 -11.87 5.55 1.97
N ARG A 137 -12.45 6.59 2.58
CA ARG A 137 -13.83 6.55 3.09
C ARG A 137 -14.85 6.31 1.97
N SER A 138 -14.72 7.04 0.87
CA SER A 138 -15.60 6.86 -0.30
C SER A 138 -15.48 5.46 -0.90
N LEU A 139 -14.27 4.90 -0.98
CA LEU A 139 -14.05 3.52 -1.44
C LEU A 139 -14.71 2.49 -0.52
N TYR A 140 -14.68 2.68 0.81
CA TYR A 140 -15.40 1.79 1.73
C TYR A 140 -16.92 1.80 1.48
N SER A 141 -17.50 2.98 1.23
CA SER A 141 -18.92 3.08 0.87
C SER A 141 -19.25 2.37 -0.44
N GLN A 142 -18.37 2.45 -1.45
CA GLN A 142 -18.55 1.76 -2.74
C GLN A 142 -18.40 0.24 -2.63
N LEU A 143 -17.47 -0.24 -1.79
CA LEU A 143 -17.24 -1.67 -1.59
C LEU A 143 -18.36 -2.33 -0.78
N ARG A 144 -18.95 -1.60 0.18
CA ARG A 144 -19.90 -2.14 1.17
C ARG A 144 -21.04 -2.99 0.58
N PRO A 145 -21.75 -2.59 -0.48
CA PRO A 145 -22.81 -3.41 -1.08
C PRO A 145 -22.32 -4.77 -1.61
N ASN A 146 -21.02 -4.90 -1.94
CA ASN A 146 -20.42 -6.09 -2.51
C ASN A 146 -19.62 -6.90 -1.48
N ALA A 147 -19.57 -6.48 -0.21
CA ALA A 147 -18.72 -7.10 0.81
C ALA A 147 -19.00 -8.60 0.99
N ILE A 148 -20.28 -9.00 1.00
CA ILE A 148 -20.69 -10.41 1.11
C ILE A 148 -20.24 -11.19 -0.14
N GLY A 149 -20.55 -10.69 -1.35
CA GLY A 149 -20.16 -11.36 -2.59
C GLY A 149 -18.64 -11.53 -2.75
N LEU A 150 -17.84 -10.62 -2.18
CA LEU A 150 -16.38 -10.73 -2.19
C LEU A 150 -15.84 -11.83 -1.28
N VAL A 151 -16.47 -12.08 -0.13
CA VAL A 151 -16.06 -13.17 0.77
C VAL A 151 -16.65 -14.51 0.34
N ASP A 152 -17.85 -14.52 -0.22
CA ASP A 152 -18.47 -15.72 -0.81
C ASP A 152 -17.65 -16.26 -1.99
N ALA A 153 -16.94 -15.39 -2.71
CA ALA A 153 -16.03 -15.78 -3.79
C ALA A 153 -14.86 -16.67 -3.32
N PHE A 154 -14.58 -16.75 -2.02
CA PHE A 154 -13.62 -17.73 -1.47
C PHE A 154 -14.16 -19.16 -1.50
N ASN A 155 -15.48 -19.32 -1.62
CA ASN A 155 -16.16 -20.60 -1.78
C ASN A 155 -15.83 -21.61 -0.65
N TYR A 156 -15.75 -21.11 0.59
CA TYR A 156 -15.58 -21.94 1.78
C TYR A 156 -16.91 -22.56 2.20
N THR A 157 -16.87 -23.82 2.63
CA THR A 157 -18.04 -24.49 3.22
C THR A 157 -18.14 -24.16 4.71
N ASP A 158 -19.34 -24.20 5.29
CA ASP A 158 -19.51 -24.00 6.74
C ASP A 158 -18.71 -25.00 7.57
N HIS A 159 -18.56 -26.24 7.07
CA HIS A 159 -17.71 -27.25 7.71
C HIS A 159 -16.24 -26.82 7.75
N TYR A 160 -15.73 -26.26 6.65
CA TYR A 160 -14.35 -25.75 6.60
C TYR A 160 -14.19 -24.49 7.46
N LEU A 161 -15.18 -23.59 7.41
CA LEU A 161 -15.14 -22.34 8.15
C LEU A 161 -15.25 -22.55 9.67
N GLY A 162 -16.03 -23.54 10.10
CA GLY A 162 -16.16 -23.91 11.51
C GLY A 162 -16.66 -22.77 12.40
N SER A 163 -17.43 -21.83 11.86
CA SER A 163 -17.83 -20.59 12.54
C SER A 163 -19.33 -20.40 12.51
N VAL A 164 -19.95 -20.30 13.70
CA VAL A 164 -21.38 -19.97 13.83
C VAL A 164 -21.67 -18.54 13.36
N LEU A 165 -20.80 -17.58 13.69
CA LEU A 165 -20.94 -16.18 13.26
C LEU A 165 -20.74 -16.00 11.73
N GLY A 166 -20.09 -16.97 11.09
CA GLY A 166 -19.73 -16.92 9.66
C GLY A 166 -20.58 -17.82 8.78
N ARG A 167 -21.68 -18.38 9.29
CA ARG A 167 -22.54 -19.29 8.52
C ARG A 167 -23.00 -18.65 7.22
N TYR A 168 -22.98 -19.44 6.15
CA TYR A 168 -23.38 -18.99 4.81
C TYR A 168 -24.82 -18.45 4.75
N ASP A 169 -25.74 -19.03 5.53
CA ASP A 169 -27.14 -18.61 5.58
C ASP A 169 -27.41 -17.38 6.47
N GLY A 170 -26.41 -16.93 7.24
CA GLY A 170 -26.54 -15.81 8.17
C GLY A 170 -27.41 -16.09 9.40
N ASP A 171 -27.76 -17.36 9.67
CA ASP A 171 -28.54 -17.76 10.84
C ASP A 171 -27.62 -17.96 12.06
N VAL A 172 -27.34 -16.85 12.76
CA VAL A 172 -26.34 -16.74 13.86
C VAL A 172 -26.95 -16.99 15.24
#